data_AF-A0A433RCY8-F1
#
_entry.id   AF-A0A433RCY8-F1
#
_cell.length_a   1.000
_cell.length_b   1.000
_cell.length_c   1.000
_cell.angle_alpha   90.00
_cell.angle_beta   90.00
_cell.angle_gamma   90.00
#
_symmetry.space_group_name_H-M   'P 1'
#
loop_
_entity.id
_entity.type
_entity.pdbx_description
1 polymer ?
#
loop_
_entity_poly.entity_id
_entity_poly.type
_entity_poly.pdbx_seq_one_letter_code
_entity_poly.pdbx_strand_id
1 'polypeptide(L)'
;MNENDLRVIKTKKALHTALLALLKKQSLESISVSALCSQASVTRGTFYLHYKDVAGLFDEHLSSLLQDLEESYMEPYRHGLRNLPLQLDPSTIRIFHHVKKYQPFYEIVFDKKSPLSYYYSLFEKIKRLMLDNTEEYSDLLRDHAMLTSYQANAIMGLLIQWYEEGFERSPEAMNDELSFLVKNRLTE
;
A
#
# COMPACT_ATOMS: atom_id res chain seq x y z
N MET A 1 -2.97 17.67 -21.43
CA MET A 1 -1.75 18.15 -20.76
C MET A 1 -0.69 17.06 -20.91
N ASN A 2 0.56 17.38 -21.26
CA ASN A 2 1.60 16.37 -21.43
C ASN A 2 2.07 15.88 -20.05
N GLU A 3 1.83 14.62 -19.71
CA GLU A 3 2.18 14.07 -18.39
C GLU A 3 3.70 13.99 -18.15
N ASN A 4 4.48 13.96 -19.24
CA ASN A 4 5.94 13.94 -19.19
C ASN A 4 6.56 15.35 -19.08
N ASP A 5 5.74 16.41 -19.03
CA ASP A 5 6.24 17.76 -18.81
C ASP A 5 6.80 17.90 -17.38
N LEU A 6 8.06 18.34 -17.27
CA LEU A 6 8.73 18.57 -16.00
C LEU A 6 7.94 19.50 -15.06
N ARG A 7 7.14 20.43 -15.59
CA ARG A 7 6.27 21.30 -14.80
C ARG A 7 5.12 20.54 -14.17
N VAL A 8 4.52 19.61 -14.91
CA VAL A 8 3.44 18.74 -14.44
C VAL A 8 3.96 17.85 -13.33
N ILE A 9 5.09 17.19 -13.55
CA ILE A 9 5.74 16.29 -12.57
C ILE A 9 6.06 17.06 -11.27
N LYS A 10 6.70 18.23 -11.38
CA LYS A 10 7.03 19.07 -10.22
C LYS A 10 5.79 19.50 -9.45
N THR A 11 4.73 19.90 -10.16
CA THR A 11 3.47 20.34 -9.56
C THR A 11 2.79 19.19 -8.82
N LYS A 12 2.63 18.02 -9.45
CA LYS A 12 2.05 16.83 -8.80
C LYS A 12 2.84 16.46 -7.55
N LYS A 13 4.18 16.41 -7.63
CA LYS A 13 5.04 16.10 -6.48
C LYS A 13 4.85 17.09 -5.32
N ALA A 14 4.76 18.40 -5.61
CA ALA A 14 4.52 19.42 -4.59
C ALA A 14 3.15 19.24 -3.93
N LEU A 15 2.11 18.96 -4.72
CA LEU A 15 0.76 18.70 -4.24
C LEU A 15 0.69 17.44 -3.36
N HIS A 16 1.32 16.33 -3.77
CA HIS A 16 1.40 15.11 -2.95
C HIS A 16 2.11 15.37 -1.62
N THR A 17 3.26 16.05 -1.65
CA THR A 17 4.01 16.37 -0.43
C THR A 17 3.18 17.22 0.54
N ALA A 18 2.47 18.21 0.01
CA ALA A 18 1.56 19.05 0.79
C ALA A 18 0.38 18.28 1.37
N LEU A 19 -0.22 17.37 0.57
CA LEU A 19 -1.32 16.53 0.99
C LEU A 19 -0.92 15.65 2.19
N LEU A 20 0.21 14.94 2.11
CA LEU A 20 0.69 14.09 3.22
C LEU A 20 0.96 14.89 4.49
N ALA A 21 1.55 16.08 4.36
CA ALA A 21 1.82 16.95 5.50
C ALA A 21 0.53 17.44 6.19
N LEU A 22 -0.55 17.62 5.43
CA LEU A 22 -1.85 18.02 5.96
C LEU A 22 -2.61 16.83 6.56
N LEU A 23 -2.57 15.66 5.93
CA LEU A 23 -3.20 14.43 6.43
C LEU A 23 -2.64 13.97 7.78
N LYS A 24 -1.38 14.30 8.09
CA LYS A 24 -0.81 14.09 9.43
C LYS A 24 -1.47 14.94 10.54
N LYS A 25 -2.25 15.95 10.18
CA LYS A 25 -2.82 16.94 11.13
C LYS A 25 -4.34 16.95 11.16
N GLN A 26 -4.99 16.57 10.06
CA GLN A 26 -6.44 16.66 9.90
C GLN A 26 -6.94 15.64 8.87
N SER A 27 -8.25 15.36 8.86
CA SER A 27 -8.83 14.38 7.94
C SER A 27 -8.85 14.88 6.50
N LEU A 28 -8.98 13.97 5.52
CA LEU A 28 -9.01 14.31 4.10
C LEU A 28 -10.13 15.31 3.77
N GLU A 29 -11.31 15.11 4.36
CA GLU A 29 -12.52 15.90 4.12
C GLU A 29 -12.39 17.34 4.63
N SER A 30 -11.52 17.59 5.62
CA SER A 30 -11.29 18.93 6.16
C SER A 30 -10.22 19.71 5.39
N ILE A 31 -9.50 19.06 4.46
CA ILE A 31 -8.48 19.71 3.64
C ILE A 31 -9.15 20.49 2.50
N SER A 32 -9.14 21.83 2.59
CA SER A 32 -9.58 22.67 1.47
C SER A 32 -8.53 22.76 0.37
N VAL A 33 -8.97 22.91 -0.88
CA VAL A 33 -8.08 23.17 -2.04
C VAL A 33 -7.17 24.37 -1.79
N SER A 34 -7.67 25.43 -1.14
CA SER A 34 -6.85 26.60 -0.78
C SER A 34 -5.73 26.29 0.19
N ALA A 35 -6.02 25.54 1.26
CA ALA A 35 -5.02 25.15 2.24
C ALA A 35 -3.94 24.28 1.61
N LEU A 36 -4.35 23.32 0.77
CA LEU A 36 -3.45 22.47 0.00
C LEU A 36 -2.57 23.28 -0.96
N CYS A 37 -3.18 24.16 -1.76
CA CYS A 37 -2.48 25.04 -2.70
C CYS A 37 -1.46 25.93 -1.99
N SER A 38 -1.84 26.51 -0.85
CA SER A 38 -0.95 27.32 -0.02
C SER A 38 0.24 26.50 0.49
N GLN A 39 -0.02 25.30 1.02
CA GLN A 39 1.04 24.40 1.51
C GLN A 39 1.97 23.93 0.39
N ALA A 40 1.45 23.73 -0.83
CA ALA A 40 2.21 23.28 -2.00
C ALA A 40 2.94 24.41 -2.74
N SER A 41 2.66 25.68 -2.42
CA SER A 41 3.08 26.84 -3.22
C SER A 41 2.60 26.74 -4.70
N VAL A 42 1.36 26.32 -4.89
CA VAL A 42 0.71 26.13 -6.20
C VAL A 42 -0.55 27.00 -6.28
N THR A 43 -0.88 27.55 -7.44
CA THR A 43 -2.13 28.33 -7.60
C THR A 43 -3.34 27.39 -7.72
N ARG A 44 -4.52 27.84 -7.28
CA ARG A 44 -5.77 27.08 -7.47
C ARG A 44 -6.04 26.75 -8.94
N GLY A 45 -5.77 27.70 -9.85
CA GLY A 45 -5.92 27.47 -11.29
C GLY A 45 -5.06 26.31 -11.77
N THR A 46 -3.80 26.26 -11.32
CA THR A 46 -2.89 25.13 -11.59
C THR A 46 -3.40 23.83 -10.98
N PHE A 47 -3.88 23.83 -9.73
CA PHE A 47 -4.47 22.64 -9.11
C PHE A 47 -5.60 22.05 -9.95
N TYR A 48 -6.54 22.89 -10.39
CA TYR A 48 -7.69 22.46 -11.19
C TYR A 48 -7.35 22.00 -12.61
N LEU A 49 -6.13 22.23 -13.10
CA LEU A 49 -5.64 21.59 -14.33
C LEU A 49 -5.36 20.10 -14.15
N HIS A 50 -5.07 19.67 -12.91
CA HIS A 50 -4.69 18.30 -12.59
C HIS A 50 -5.81 17.54 -11.86
N TYR A 51 -6.53 18.20 -10.96
CA TYR A 51 -7.45 17.55 -10.03
C TYR A 51 -8.75 18.32 -9.88
N LYS A 52 -9.87 17.60 -9.78
CA LYS A 52 -11.19 18.19 -9.53
C LYS A 52 -11.31 18.70 -8.09
N ASP A 53 -10.78 17.92 -7.15
CA ASP A 53 -10.84 18.16 -5.71
C ASP A 53 -9.69 17.42 -5.00
N VAL A 54 -9.58 17.62 -3.68
CA VAL A 54 -8.50 17.02 -2.87
C VAL A 54 -8.63 15.49 -2.80
N ALA A 55 -9.86 14.97 -2.83
CA ALA A 55 -10.11 13.54 -2.86
C ALA A 55 -9.53 12.90 -4.12
N GLY A 56 -9.74 13.50 -5.30
CA GLY A 56 -9.16 13.00 -6.55
C GLY A 56 -7.62 12.97 -6.55
N LEU A 57 -6.96 13.94 -5.89
CA LEU A 57 -5.50 13.90 -5.69
C LEU A 57 -5.08 12.73 -4.78
N PHE A 58 -5.83 12.52 -3.70
CA PHE A 58 -5.57 11.42 -2.77
C PHE A 58 -5.77 10.06 -3.45
N ASP A 59 -6.86 9.89 -4.20
CA ASP A 59 -7.18 8.65 -4.91
C ASP A 59 -6.13 8.32 -5.97
N GLU A 60 -5.64 9.32 -6.72
CA GLU A 60 -4.51 9.13 -7.64
C GLU A 60 -3.27 8.64 -6.88
N HIS A 61 -2.98 9.23 -5.72
CA HIS A 61 -1.82 8.85 -4.92
C HIS A 61 -1.94 7.42 -4.36
N LEU A 62 -3.08 7.08 -3.76
CA LEU A 62 -3.37 5.76 -3.24
C LEU A 62 -3.29 4.71 -4.36
N SER A 63 -3.87 5.01 -5.52
CA SER A 63 -3.81 4.11 -6.68
C SER A 63 -2.38 3.87 -7.15
N SER A 64 -1.57 4.93 -7.27
CA SER A 64 -0.16 4.82 -7.63
C SER A 64 0.64 4.00 -6.62
N LEU A 65 0.36 4.16 -5.32
CA LEU A 65 1.01 3.40 -4.26
C LEU A 65 0.63 1.90 -4.31
N LEU A 66 -0.65 1.59 -4.51
CA LEU A 66 -1.10 0.21 -4.68
C LEU A 66 -0.56 -0.43 -5.96
N GLN A 67 -0.27 0.37 -7.00
CA GLN A 67 0.39 -0.12 -8.21
C GLN A 67 1.89 -0.40 -7.97
N ASP A 68 2.64 0.49 -7.32
CA ASP A 68 4.05 0.24 -6.95
C ASP A 68 4.18 -1.01 -6.05
N LEU A 69 3.18 -1.24 -5.18
CA LEU A 69 3.13 -2.45 -4.36
C LEU A 69 3.00 -3.71 -5.22
N GLU A 70 2.12 -3.71 -6.22
CA GLU A 70 1.96 -4.83 -7.17
C GLU A 70 3.23 -5.08 -7.96
N GLU A 71 3.84 -4.02 -8.49
CA GLU A 71 5.10 -4.12 -9.24
C GLU A 71 6.23 -4.67 -8.36
N SER A 72 6.32 -4.20 -7.12
CA SER A 72 7.26 -4.71 -6.12
C SER A 72 7.00 -6.18 -5.83
N TYR A 73 5.74 -6.57 -5.59
CA TYR A 73 5.38 -7.96 -5.34
C TYR A 73 5.75 -8.88 -6.50
N MET A 74 5.55 -8.43 -7.74
CA MET A 74 5.79 -9.23 -8.95
C MET A 74 7.27 -9.35 -9.34
N GLU A 75 8.14 -8.46 -8.87
CA GLU A 75 9.55 -8.37 -9.29
C GLU A 75 10.36 -9.68 -9.13
N PRO A 76 10.25 -10.45 -8.02
CA PRO A 76 10.94 -11.74 -7.87
C PRO A 76 10.51 -12.80 -8.92
N TYR A 77 9.26 -12.73 -9.40
CA TYR A 77 8.70 -13.69 -10.36
C TYR A 77 9.09 -13.40 -11.81
N ARG A 78 9.54 -12.17 -12.12
CA ARG A 78 9.97 -11.78 -13.47
C ARG A 78 11.27 -12.48 -13.90
N HIS A 79 12.05 -12.99 -12.96
CA HIS A 79 13.38 -13.56 -13.20
C HIS A 79 13.49 -15.09 -12.98
N GLY A 80 12.35 -15.81 -12.91
CA GLY A 80 12.35 -17.28 -13.05
C GLY A 80 12.13 -18.10 -11.78
N LEU A 81 11.74 -17.49 -10.65
CA LEU A 81 11.17 -18.22 -9.51
C LEU A 81 9.74 -18.66 -9.86
N ARG A 82 9.61 -19.73 -10.64
CA ARG A 82 8.32 -20.30 -11.07
C ARG A 82 7.63 -21.18 -10.02
N ASN A 83 8.31 -21.51 -8.93
CA ASN A 83 7.74 -22.36 -7.89
C ASN A 83 7.29 -21.47 -6.73
N LEU A 84 6.07 -20.94 -6.83
CA LEU A 84 5.41 -20.36 -5.68
C LEU A 84 5.04 -21.51 -4.73
N PRO A 85 5.52 -21.56 -3.48
CA PRO A 85 4.93 -22.48 -2.54
C PRO A 85 3.47 -22.04 -2.33
N LEU A 86 2.54 -22.98 -2.14
CA LEU A 86 1.18 -22.69 -1.63
C LEU A 86 1.17 -21.94 -0.27
N GLN A 87 2.34 -21.59 0.25
CA GLN A 87 2.61 -20.97 1.53
C GLN A 87 3.37 -19.67 1.27
N LEU A 88 3.12 -18.67 2.12
CA LEU A 88 3.83 -17.39 2.11
C LEU A 88 5.35 -17.61 2.10
N ASP A 89 6.00 -17.35 0.95
CA ASP A 89 7.46 -17.32 0.87
C ASP A 89 7.94 -15.94 1.35
N PRO A 90 8.63 -15.86 2.50
CA PRO A 90 9.13 -14.60 3.05
C PRO A 90 10.10 -13.87 2.11
N SER A 91 10.75 -14.61 1.21
CA SER A 91 11.69 -14.06 0.22
C SER A 91 10.98 -13.36 -0.96
N THR A 92 9.69 -13.63 -1.18
CA THR A 92 8.87 -12.95 -2.20
C THR A 92 8.01 -11.83 -1.63
N ILE A 93 7.90 -11.74 -0.30
CA ILE A 93 7.05 -10.77 0.40
C ILE A 93 7.80 -9.44 0.55
N ARG A 94 7.80 -8.65 -0.54
CA ARG A 94 8.33 -7.27 -0.55
C ARG A 94 7.39 -6.24 0.10
N ILE A 95 6.28 -6.66 0.72
CA ILE A 95 5.30 -5.76 1.36
C ILE A 95 5.95 -4.91 2.46
N PHE A 96 6.80 -5.49 3.31
CA PHE A 96 7.41 -4.74 4.41
C PHE A 96 8.46 -3.74 3.90
N HIS A 97 9.21 -4.09 2.84
CA HIS A 97 10.11 -3.14 2.17
C HIS A 97 9.33 -1.99 1.53
N HIS A 98 8.21 -2.30 0.86
CA HIS A 98 7.35 -1.29 0.27
C HIS A 98 6.74 -0.37 1.33
N VAL A 99 6.25 -0.93 2.44
CA VAL A 99 5.74 -0.16 3.59
C VAL A 99 6.82 0.74 4.17
N LYS A 100 8.05 0.24 4.31
CA LYS A 100 9.17 1.06 4.80
C LYS A 100 9.55 2.18 3.83
N LYS A 101 9.59 1.90 2.52
CA LYS A 101 9.86 2.88 1.46
C LYS A 101 8.83 4.01 1.45
N TYR A 102 7.55 3.69 1.67
CA TYR A 102 6.44 4.65 1.66
C TYR A 102 5.86 4.91 3.05
N GLN A 103 6.68 4.79 4.10
CA GLN A 103 6.25 4.86 5.50
C GLN A 103 5.33 6.07 5.80
N PRO A 104 5.62 7.31 5.35
CA PRO A 104 4.75 8.46 5.65
C PRO A 104 3.31 8.32 5.14
N PHE A 105 3.09 7.52 4.09
CA PHE A 105 1.76 7.24 3.57
C PHE A 105 1.07 6.14 4.39
N TYR A 106 1.78 5.06 4.72
CA TYR A 106 1.23 4.00 5.55
C TYR A 106 0.93 4.47 6.99
N GLU A 107 1.66 5.44 7.52
CA GLU A 107 1.32 6.15 8.75
C GLU A 107 -0.08 6.77 8.68
N ILE A 108 -0.48 7.29 7.53
CA ILE A 108 -1.82 7.84 7.31
C ILE A 108 -2.82 6.70 7.18
N VAL A 109 -2.54 5.69 6.36
CA VAL A 109 -3.46 4.56 6.12
C VAL A 109 -3.83 3.83 7.41
N PHE A 110 -2.86 3.62 8.31
CA PHE A 110 -3.05 2.88 9.56
C PHE A 110 -3.44 3.76 10.76
N ASP A 111 -3.51 5.08 10.60
CA ASP A 111 -4.00 5.95 11.67
C ASP A 111 -5.46 5.59 12.02
N LYS A 112 -5.76 5.48 13.31
CA LYS A 112 -7.09 5.09 13.82
C LYS A 112 -8.21 6.05 13.41
N LYS A 113 -7.86 7.28 13.01
CA LYS A 113 -8.80 8.30 12.52
C LYS A 113 -9.05 8.20 11.02
N SER A 114 -8.25 7.43 10.30
CA SER A 114 -8.38 7.29 8.86
C SER A 114 -9.63 6.50 8.48
N PRO A 115 -10.27 6.85 7.35
CA PRO A 115 -11.38 6.08 6.82
C PRO A 115 -11.05 4.59 6.68
N LEU A 116 -11.96 3.73 7.15
CA LEU A 116 -11.81 2.27 7.07
C LEU A 116 -11.71 1.75 5.62
N SER A 117 -12.18 2.53 4.64
CA SER A 117 -12.00 2.23 3.22
C SER A 117 -10.54 2.08 2.82
N TYR A 118 -9.60 2.81 3.45
CA TYR A 118 -8.17 2.70 3.13
C TYR A 118 -7.61 1.33 3.53
N TYR A 119 -8.00 0.84 4.71
CA TYR A 119 -7.69 -0.53 5.13
C TYR A 119 -8.21 -1.54 4.11
N TYR A 120 -9.48 -1.43 3.72
CA TYR A 120 -10.09 -2.37 2.78
C TYR A 120 -9.46 -2.31 1.38
N SER A 121 -9.07 -1.12 0.89
CA SER A 121 -8.36 -0.99 -0.38
C SER A 121 -7.01 -1.70 -0.36
N LEU A 122 -6.24 -1.57 0.74
CA LEU A 122 -4.96 -2.27 0.89
C LEU A 122 -5.16 -3.78 1.05
N PHE A 123 -6.13 -4.19 1.87
CA PHE A 123 -6.47 -5.60 2.08
C PHE A 123 -6.87 -6.29 0.77
N GLU A 124 -7.79 -5.71 0.00
CA GLU A 124 -8.20 -6.25 -1.30
C GLU A 124 -7.03 -6.29 -2.29
N LYS A 125 -6.14 -5.29 -2.26
CA LYS A 125 -4.93 -5.32 -3.08
C LYS A 125 -4.03 -6.50 -2.73
N ILE A 126 -3.72 -6.70 -1.45
CA ILE A 126 -2.89 -7.82 -0.98
C ILE A 126 -3.54 -9.15 -1.36
N LYS A 127 -4.85 -9.29 -1.10
CA LYS A 127 -5.61 -10.49 -1.43
C LYS A 127 -5.56 -10.80 -2.93
N ARG A 128 -5.73 -9.79 -3.80
CA ARG A 128 -5.64 -9.96 -5.25
C ARG A 128 -4.24 -10.41 -5.70
N LEU A 129 -3.19 -9.79 -5.15
CA LEU A 129 -1.81 -10.19 -5.44
C LEU A 129 -1.55 -11.66 -5.07
N MET A 130 -2.18 -12.16 -4.01
CA MET A 130 -2.08 -13.56 -3.64
C MET A 130 -2.89 -14.49 -4.56
N LEU A 131 -4.08 -14.07 -5.02
CA LEU A 131 -4.93 -14.86 -5.92
C LEU A 131 -4.35 -14.99 -7.33
N ASP A 132 -3.88 -13.89 -7.91
CA ASP A 132 -3.41 -13.83 -9.32
C ASP A 132 -2.20 -14.74 -9.58
N ASN A 133 -1.55 -15.26 -8.53
CA ASN A 133 -0.42 -16.17 -8.61
C ASN A 133 -0.75 -17.64 -8.30
N THR A 134 -2.04 -18.02 -8.21
CA THR A 134 -2.47 -19.34 -7.71
C THR A 134 -3.41 -20.12 -8.64
N GLU A 135 -3.66 -19.64 -9.87
CA GLU A 135 -4.56 -20.31 -10.83
C GLU A 135 -4.21 -21.79 -11.06
N GLU A 136 -2.93 -22.16 -10.94
CA GLU A 136 -2.41 -23.52 -11.16
C GLU A 136 -2.78 -24.53 -10.05
N TYR A 137 -3.26 -24.07 -8.87
CA TYR A 137 -3.53 -24.92 -7.69
C TYR A 137 -4.98 -24.88 -7.18
N SER A 138 -5.88 -24.20 -7.90
CA SER A 138 -7.26 -23.96 -7.46
C SER A 138 -8.07 -25.24 -7.18
N ASP A 139 -7.73 -26.37 -7.82
CA ASP A 139 -8.40 -27.66 -7.65
C ASP A 139 -8.00 -28.44 -6.38
N LEU A 140 -6.90 -28.06 -5.71
CA LEU A 140 -6.33 -28.83 -4.59
C LEU A 140 -6.78 -28.34 -3.19
N LEU A 141 -7.39 -27.16 -3.08
CA LEU A 141 -7.82 -26.57 -1.81
C LEU A 141 -9.33 -26.32 -1.80
N ARG A 142 -10.02 -27.01 -0.88
CA ARG A 142 -11.50 -26.98 -0.73
C ARG A 142 -12.08 -25.58 -0.44
N ASP A 143 -11.25 -24.61 -0.04
CA ASP A 143 -11.65 -23.20 0.11
C ASP A 143 -10.45 -22.22 -0.01
N HIS A 144 -9.89 -22.11 -1.21
CA HIS A 144 -8.76 -21.21 -1.52
C HIS A 144 -9.04 -19.74 -1.15
N ALA A 145 -10.29 -19.30 -1.30
CA ALA A 145 -10.70 -17.93 -1.01
C ALA A 145 -10.63 -17.60 0.50
N MET A 146 -11.05 -18.54 1.36
CA MET A 146 -10.92 -18.38 2.82
C MET A 146 -9.47 -18.37 3.27
N LEU A 147 -8.63 -19.28 2.75
CA LEU A 147 -7.20 -19.31 3.09
C LEU A 147 -6.50 -18.00 2.69
N THR A 148 -6.76 -17.50 1.49
CA THR A 148 -6.20 -16.22 1.02
C THR A 148 -6.65 -15.07 1.91
N SER A 149 -7.95 -15.02 2.25
CA SER A 149 -8.49 -13.95 3.11
C SER A 149 -7.88 -14.01 4.52
N TYR A 150 -7.66 -15.21 5.05
CA TYR A 150 -6.97 -15.43 6.32
C TYR A 150 -5.52 -14.93 6.30
N GLN A 151 -4.75 -15.33 5.28
CA GLN A 151 -3.35 -14.94 5.14
C GLN A 151 -3.20 -13.43 4.89
N ALA A 152 -4.04 -12.83 4.06
CA ALA A 152 -4.06 -11.39 3.83
C ALA A 152 -4.34 -10.63 5.13
N ASN A 153 -5.28 -11.11 5.98
CA ASN A 153 -5.51 -10.51 7.29
C ASN A 153 -4.34 -10.72 8.26
N ALA A 154 -3.62 -11.83 8.18
CA ALA A 154 -2.41 -12.03 8.97
C ALA A 154 -1.32 -11.00 8.61
N ILE A 155 -1.12 -10.72 7.33
CA ILE A 155 -0.22 -9.65 6.85
C ILE A 155 -0.70 -8.29 7.37
N MET A 156 -1.99 -7.96 7.18
CA MET A 156 -2.56 -6.70 7.66
C MET A 156 -2.38 -6.51 9.18
N GLY A 157 -2.59 -7.57 9.97
CA GLY A 157 -2.39 -7.56 11.41
C GLY A 157 -0.93 -7.25 11.80
N LEU A 158 0.04 -7.86 11.12
CA LEU A 158 1.46 -7.57 11.35
C LEU A 158 1.84 -6.14 10.93
N LEU A 159 1.27 -5.63 9.83
CA LEU A 159 1.51 -4.24 9.40
C LEU A 159 0.97 -3.23 10.41
N ILE A 160 -0.22 -3.47 10.95
CA ILE A 160 -0.81 -2.63 12.00
C ILE A 160 0.04 -2.68 13.27
N GLN A 161 0.45 -3.88 13.71
CA GLN A 161 1.33 -4.02 14.88
C GLN A 161 2.65 -3.27 14.67
N TRP A 162 3.26 -3.41 13.50
CA TRP A 162 4.51 -2.72 13.17
C TRP A 162 4.34 -1.20 13.12
N TYR A 163 3.19 -0.71 12.66
CA TYR A 163 2.83 0.71 12.72
C TYR A 163 2.69 1.20 14.17
N GLU A 164 2.00 0.46 15.04
CA GLU A 164 1.84 0.82 16.46
C GLU A 164 3.18 0.87 17.20
N GLU A 165 4.14 0.07 16.76
CA GLU A 165 5.54 0.07 17.21
C GLU A 165 6.41 1.12 16.50
N GLY A 166 5.83 2.05 15.73
CA GLY A 166 6.59 3.12 15.07
C GLY A 166 7.49 2.67 13.93
N PHE A 167 7.21 1.51 13.33
CA PHE A 167 8.02 0.87 12.29
C PHE A 167 9.49 0.65 12.69
N GLU A 168 9.77 0.35 13.96
CA GLU A 168 11.14 0.22 14.50
C GLU A 168 11.90 -0.99 13.93
N ARG A 169 11.23 -2.14 13.79
CA ARG A 169 11.83 -3.36 13.23
C ARG A 169 12.23 -3.17 11.76
N SER A 170 13.24 -3.89 11.29
CA SER A 170 13.58 -3.89 9.85
C SER A 170 12.57 -4.72 9.05
N PRO A 171 12.41 -4.44 7.73
CA PRO A 171 11.59 -5.28 6.86
C PRO A 171 11.96 -6.77 6.90
N GLU A 172 13.24 -7.09 7.01
CA GLU A 172 13.73 -8.47 7.10
C GLU A 172 13.26 -9.14 8.38
N ALA A 173 13.33 -8.45 9.52
CA ALA A 173 12.83 -8.96 10.79
C ALA A 173 11.31 -9.19 10.79
N MET A 174 10.57 -8.41 10.00
CA MET A 174 9.12 -8.60 9.80
C MET A 174 8.81 -9.80 8.89
N ASN A 175 9.62 -10.00 7.84
CA ASN A 175 9.56 -11.20 7.00
C ASN A 175 9.79 -12.46 7.84
N ASP A 176 10.82 -12.48 8.66
CA ASP A 176 11.14 -13.62 9.54
C ASP A 176 9.97 -13.93 10.49
N GLU A 177 9.35 -12.90 11.07
CA GLU A 177 8.17 -13.04 11.94
C GLU A 177 6.99 -13.68 11.21
N LEU A 178 6.65 -13.16 10.02
CA LEU A 178 5.58 -13.71 9.20
C LEU A 178 5.87 -15.17 8.83
N SER A 179 7.11 -15.49 8.48
CA SER A 179 7.57 -16.86 8.20
C SER A 179 7.27 -17.81 9.35
N PHE A 180 7.67 -17.39 10.55
CA PHE A 180 7.56 -18.17 11.78
C PHE A 180 6.09 -18.44 12.12
N LEU A 181 5.25 -17.41 12.05
CA LEU A 181 3.81 -17.50 12.34
C LEU A 181 3.02 -18.33 11.33
N VAL A 182 3.48 -18.40 10.08
CA VAL A 182 2.85 -19.21 9.03
C VAL A 182 3.26 -20.68 9.16
N LYS A 183 4.54 -20.96 9.41
CA LYS A 183 5.06 -22.33 9.55
C LYS A 183 4.51 -23.05 10.78
N ASN A 184 4.46 -22.37 11.94
CA ASN A 184 4.01 -23.01 13.18
C ASN A 184 2.52 -23.37 13.22
N ARG A 185 1.68 -22.72 12.41
CA ARG A 185 0.24 -23.04 12.32
C ARG A 185 -0.08 -24.23 11.42
N LEU A 186 0.91 -24.77 10.72
CA LEU A 186 0.76 -25.93 9.84
C LEU A 186 1.23 -27.24 10.51
N THR A 187 1.78 -27.14 11.72
CA THR A 187 2.33 -28.26 12.51
C THR A 187 1.42 -28.67 13.68
N GLU A 188 0.26 -28.04 13.84
CA GLU A 188 -0.82 -28.45 14.76
C GLU A 188 -2.05 -28.91 13.98
#